data_AF-A0AAU8JUE2-F1
#
_entry.id   AF-A0AAU8JUE2-F1
#
_cell.length_a   1.000
_cell.length_b   1.000
_cell.length_c   1.000
_cell.angle_alpha   90.00
_cell.angle_beta   90.00
_cell.angle_gamma   90.00
#
_symmetry.space_group_name_H-M   'P 1'
#
loop_
_entity.id
_entity.type
_entity.pdbx_description
1 polymer ?
#
loop_
_entity_poly.entity_id
_entity_poly.type
_entity_poly.pdbx_seq_one_letter_code
_entity_poly.pdbx_strand_id
1 'polypeptide(L)'
;MPSPTSLRPADGRAASEPVGTGVRAQAEGAAEADAEVLRHRDRIDEIDRQLIELIRERAERSRMVQAARMSTGGTRTHLARENQIINRYGEALGEGGTEVALLVLRLSRGVAGR
;
A
#
# COMPACT_ATOMS: atom_id res chain seq x y z
N MET A 1 -8.12 25.21 82.52
CA MET A 1 -7.43 23.91 82.74
C MET A 1 -7.24 23.20 81.40
N PRO A 2 -6.24 22.31 81.24
CA PRO A 2 -5.65 21.97 79.94
C PRO A 2 -6.21 20.71 79.27
N SER A 3 -5.74 20.47 78.03
CA SER A 3 -5.98 19.29 77.16
C SER A 3 -5.39 17.98 77.72
N PRO A 4 -5.68 16.82 77.09
CA PRO A 4 -4.68 16.29 76.15
C PRO A 4 -5.22 15.57 74.87
N THR A 5 -4.63 15.97 73.74
CA THR A 5 -3.94 15.13 72.73
C THR A 5 -4.42 13.71 72.37
N SER A 6 -4.86 13.58 71.11
CA SER A 6 -4.61 12.47 70.15
C SER A 6 -5.21 11.06 70.36
N LEU A 7 -5.93 10.59 69.33
CA LEU A 7 -5.39 9.48 68.52
C LEU A 7 -5.85 9.56 67.05
N ARG A 8 -5.00 9.15 66.12
CA ARG A 8 -5.33 8.81 64.72
C ARG A 8 -4.71 7.46 64.38
N PRO A 9 -5.51 6.50 63.90
CA PRO A 9 -5.10 5.58 62.83
C PRO A 9 -5.64 6.08 61.49
N ALA A 10 -5.10 5.56 60.39
CA ALA A 10 -5.60 5.84 59.04
C ALA A 10 -6.00 4.53 58.36
N ASP A 11 -7.30 4.23 58.31
CA ASP A 11 -7.82 3.16 57.46
C ASP A 11 -7.92 3.63 56.01
N GLY A 12 -6.74 3.76 55.39
CA GLY A 12 -6.58 4.04 53.98
C GLY A 12 -6.97 2.84 53.13
N ARG A 13 -8.27 2.55 53.01
CA ARG A 13 -8.78 1.60 52.01
C ARG A 13 -9.05 2.30 50.69
N ALA A 14 -7.99 2.82 50.07
CA ALA A 14 -8.02 3.10 48.64
C ALA A 14 -8.37 1.80 47.90
N ALA A 15 -9.53 1.76 47.23
CA ALA A 15 -9.85 0.68 46.33
C ALA A 15 -8.89 0.79 45.14
N SER A 16 -7.86 -0.05 45.12
CA SER A 16 -6.91 -0.12 44.02
C SER A 16 -7.60 -0.71 42.79
N GLU A 17 -8.18 0.15 41.97
CA GLU A 17 -8.66 -0.23 40.64
C GLU A 17 -7.49 -0.86 39.83
N PRO A 18 -7.77 -1.85 38.97
CA PRO A 18 -6.73 -2.73 38.44
C PRO A 18 -5.98 -2.09 37.26
N VAL A 19 -5.13 -1.10 37.54
CA VAL A 19 -4.27 -0.37 36.58
C VAL A 19 -3.54 -1.34 35.63
N GLY A 20 -3.06 -2.47 36.13
CA GLY A 20 -2.37 -3.49 35.33
C GLY A 20 -3.25 -4.21 34.29
N THR A 21 -4.58 -4.23 34.45
CA THR A 21 -5.49 -4.87 33.48
C THR A 21 -5.68 -3.99 32.24
N GLY A 22 -5.86 -2.67 32.43
CA GLY A 22 -5.98 -1.72 31.32
C GLY A 22 -4.71 -1.66 30.47
N VAL A 23 -3.55 -1.55 31.11
CA VAL A 23 -2.25 -1.52 30.43
C VAL A 23 -1.98 -2.82 29.67
N ARG A 24 -2.33 -3.98 30.24
CA ARG A 24 -2.18 -5.28 29.56
C ARG A 24 -3.08 -5.38 28.33
N ALA A 25 -4.36 -5.06 28.45
CA ALA A 25 -5.31 -5.11 27.32
C ALA A 25 -4.91 -4.15 26.19
N GLN A 26 -4.35 -2.98 26.52
CA GLN A 26 -3.80 -2.03 25.55
C GLN A 26 -2.55 -2.59 24.84
N ALA A 27 -1.66 -3.26 25.56
CA ALA A 27 -0.48 -3.89 24.96
C ALA A 27 -0.83 -5.09 24.06
N GLU A 28 -1.83 -5.88 24.46
CA GLU A 28 -2.34 -7.01 23.66
C GLU A 28 -3.02 -6.50 22.37
N GLY A 29 -3.88 -5.47 22.46
CA GLY A 29 -4.49 -4.85 21.28
C GLY A 29 -3.49 -4.13 20.34
N ALA A 30 -2.44 -3.52 20.89
CA ALA A 30 -1.36 -2.94 20.08
C ALA A 30 -0.59 -4.03 19.30
N ALA A 31 -0.26 -5.15 19.95
CA ALA A 31 0.41 -6.27 19.29
C ALA A 31 -0.47 -6.94 18.21
N GLU A 32 -1.79 -6.99 18.39
CA GLU A 32 -2.72 -7.49 17.37
C GLU A 32 -2.79 -6.55 16.15
N ALA A 33 -2.82 -5.23 16.37
CA ALA A 33 -2.77 -4.22 15.31
C ALA A 33 -1.44 -4.23 14.54
N ASP A 34 -0.30 -4.34 15.23
CA ASP A 34 1.02 -4.50 14.60
C ASP A 34 1.06 -5.78 13.74
N ALA A 35 0.51 -6.89 14.23
CA ALA A 35 0.39 -8.13 13.47
C ALA A 35 -0.54 -7.99 12.24
N GLU A 36 -1.58 -7.16 12.30
CA GLU A 36 -2.44 -6.84 11.16
C GLU A 36 -1.71 -5.99 10.10
N VAL A 37 -0.99 -4.96 10.53
CA VAL A 37 -0.15 -4.13 9.64
C VAL A 37 0.91 -4.97 8.93
N LEU A 38 1.52 -5.95 9.61
CA LEU A 38 2.47 -6.89 8.97
C LEU A 38 1.78 -7.76 7.92
N ARG A 39 0.65 -8.41 8.23
CA ARG A 39 -0.12 -9.23 7.26
C ARG A 39 -0.52 -8.43 6.01
N HIS A 40 -0.87 -7.15 6.17
CA HIS A 40 -1.17 -6.28 5.03
C HIS A 40 0.06 -5.93 4.19
N ARG A 41 1.24 -5.72 4.81
CA ARG A 41 2.50 -5.49 4.08
C ARG A 41 2.93 -6.72 3.29
N ASP A 42 2.91 -7.91 3.91
CA ASP A 42 3.22 -9.17 3.23
C ASP A 42 2.32 -9.38 1.97
N ARG A 43 1.04 -8.97 2.07
CA ARG A 43 0.10 -9.04 0.96
C ARG A 43 0.35 -7.98 -0.12
N ILE A 44 0.81 -6.78 0.25
CA ILE A 44 1.22 -5.74 -0.70
C ILE A 44 2.46 -6.20 -1.48
N ASP A 45 3.48 -6.73 -0.80
CA ASP A 45 4.71 -7.23 -1.43
C ASP A 45 4.43 -8.40 -2.42
N GLU A 46 3.45 -9.25 -2.13
CA GLU A 46 2.93 -10.26 -3.07
C GLU A 46 2.24 -9.64 -4.29
N ILE A 47 1.42 -8.62 -4.09
CA ILE A 47 0.75 -7.90 -5.19
C ILE A 47 1.78 -7.18 -6.07
N ASP A 48 2.77 -6.51 -5.48
CA ASP A 48 3.79 -5.77 -6.22
C ASP A 48 4.70 -6.70 -7.03
N ARG A 49 5.06 -7.89 -6.52
CA ARG A 49 5.72 -8.92 -7.32
C ARG A 49 4.91 -9.29 -8.56
N GLN A 50 3.62 -9.57 -8.40
CA GLN A 50 2.72 -9.93 -9.51
C GLN A 50 2.54 -8.77 -10.50
N LEU A 51 2.44 -7.53 -10.03
CA LEU A 51 2.38 -6.33 -10.88
C LEU A 51 3.67 -6.14 -11.69
N ILE A 52 4.84 -6.32 -11.08
CA ILE A 52 6.14 -6.22 -11.76
C ILE A 52 6.25 -7.26 -12.89
N GLU A 53 5.83 -8.50 -12.65
CA GLU A 53 5.83 -9.57 -13.66
C GLU A 53 4.87 -9.27 -14.82
N LEU A 54 3.62 -8.88 -14.52
CA LEU A 54 2.62 -8.52 -15.53
C LEU A 54 3.05 -7.29 -16.35
N ILE A 55 3.68 -6.28 -15.73
CA ILE A 55 4.20 -5.10 -16.44
C ILE A 55 5.36 -5.49 -17.38
N ARG A 56 6.25 -6.39 -16.94
CA ARG A 56 7.35 -6.93 -17.77
C ARG A 56 6.83 -7.70 -18.97
N GLU A 57 5.89 -8.63 -18.78
CA GLU A 57 5.32 -9.39 -19.89
C GLU A 57 4.60 -8.45 -20.88
N ARG A 58 3.75 -7.55 -20.37
CA ARG A 58 3.03 -6.56 -21.19
C ARG A 58 3.98 -5.68 -22.01
N ALA A 59 5.14 -5.31 -21.46
CA ALA A 59 6.17 -4.55 -22.19
C ALA A 59 6.88 -5.40 -23.27
N GLU A 60 7.07 -6.70 -23.06
CA GLU A 60 7.57 -7.62 -24.10
C GLU A 60 6.52 -7.80 -25.22
N ARG A 61 5.28 -8.17 -24.89
CA ARG A 61 4.18 -8.29 -25.87
C ARG A 61 4.00 -7.02 -26.70
N SER A 62 4.16 -5.84 -26.08
CA SER A 62 4.12 -4.56 -26.80
C SER A 62 5.30 -4.36 -27.76
N ARG A 63 6.52 -4.80 -27.40
CA ARG A 63 7.69 -4.77 -28.29
C ARG A 63 7.53 -5.74 -29.47
N MET A 64 6.98 -6.95 -29.25
CA MET A 64 6.64 -7.90 -30.32
C MET A 64 5.66 -7.27 -31.33
N VAL A 65 4.59 -6.61 -30.86
CA VAL A 65 3.62 -5.92 -31.73
C VAL A 65 4.23 -4.74 -32.47
N GLN A 66 5.14 -3.99 -31.84
CA GLN A 66 5.87 -2.91 -32.51
C GLN A 66 6.79 -3.45 -33.62
N ALA A 67 7.54 -4.51 -33.36
CA ALA A 67 8.41 -5.17 -34.35
C ALA A 67 7.61 -5.68 -35.55
N ALA A 68 6.50 -6.39 -35.33
CA ALA A 68 5.63 -6.89 -36.39
C ALA A 68 5.04 -5.77 -37.27
N ARG A 69 4.66 -4.63 -36.67
CA ARG A 69 4.20 -3.45 -37.44
C ARG A 69 5.33 -2.80 -38.22
N MET A 70 6.54 -2.73 -37.66
CA MET A 70 7.70 -2.15 -38.35
C MET A 70 8.16 -3.02 -39.53
N SER A 71 8.07 -4.35 -39.46
CA SER A 71 8.39 -5.23 -40.60
C SER A 71 7.42 -5.09 -41.78
N THR A 72 6.21 -4.57 -41.57
CA THR A 72 5.24 -4.27 -42.64
C THR A 72 5.24 -2.78 -43.02
N GLY A 73 6.33 -2.04 -42.76
CA GLY A 73 6.46 -0.61 -43.08
C GLY A 73 5.60 0.33 -42.21
N GLY A 74 4.99 -0.17 -41.14
CA GLY A 74 4.13 0.60 -40.24
C GLY A 74 4.92 1.44 -39.21
N THR A 75 4.29 2.52 -38.75
CA THR A 75 4.83 3.40 -37.70
C THR A 75 4.97 2.68 -36.34
N ARG A 76 5.96 3.06 -35.53
CA ARG A 76 6.20 2.45 -34.21
C ARG A 76 5.03 2.65 -33.22
N THR A 77 4.36 3.79 -33.26
CA THR A 77 3.22 4.14 -32.39
C THR A 77 1.88 3.95 -33.10
N HIS A 78 0.77 4.02 -32.35
CA HIS A 78 -0.58 4.03 -32.92
C HIS A 78 -1.53 4.82 -32.00
N LEU A 79 -1.67 6.13 -32.22
CA LEU A 79 -2.31 7.07 -31.30
C LEU A 79 -3.70 6.62 -30.81
N ALA A 80 -4.56 6.14 -31.71
CA ALA A 80 -5.89 5.64 -31.33
C ALA A 80 -5.84 4.44 -30.37
N ARG A 81 -4.81 3.58 -30.45
CA ARG A 81 -4.63 2.46 -29.51
C ARG A 81 -4.03 2.91 -28.18
N GLU A 82 -3.24 3.98 -28.19
CA GLU A 82 -2.66 4.57 -26.99
C GLU A 82 -3.74 5.29 -26.16
N ASN A 83 -4.64 6.02 -26.82
CA ASN A 83 -5.84 6.60 -26.18
C ASN A 83 -6.76 5.50 -25.60
N GLN A 84 -7.00 4.40 -26.33
CA GLN A 84 -7.71 3.23 -25.79
C GLN A 84 -7.04 2.56 -24.58
N ILE A 85 -5.75 2.80 -24.35
CA ILE A 85 -5.02 2.31 -23.17
C ILE A 85 -5.18 3.32 -22.03
N ILE A 86 -5.02 4.62 -22.30
CA ILE A 86 -5.23 5.70 -21.32
C ILE A 86 -6.65 5.64 -20.75
N ASN A 87 -7.67 5.62 -21.61
CA ASN A 87 -9.07 5.55 -21.19
C ASN A 87 -9.34 4.35 -20.27
N ARG A 88 -8.93 3.13 -20.66
CA ARG A 88 -9.15 1.91 -19.83
C ARG A 88 -8.56 2.02 -18.43
N TYR A 89 -7.39 2.62 -18.27
CA TYR A 89 -6.77 2.77 -16.96
C TYR A 89 -7.41 3.91 -16.17
N GLY A 90 -7.83 5.01 -16.81
CA GLY A 90 -8.63 6.06 -16.16
C GLY A 90 -10.01 5.57 -15.70
N GLU A 91 -10.69 4.77 -16.53
CA GLU A 91 -11.96 4.12 -16.21
C GLU A 91 -11.83 3.11 -15.05
N ALA A 92 -10.71 2.37 -14.97
CA ALA A 92 -10.52 1.30 -13.99
C ALA A 92 -9.89 1.76 -12.66
N LEU A 93 -9.14 2.88 -12.65
CA LEU A 93 -8.39 3.34 -11.47
C LEU A 93 -8.80 4.76 -11.01
N GLY A 94 -9.54 5.52 -11.83
CA GLY A 94 -9.93 6.89 -11.51
C GLY A 94 -8.75 7.87 -11.53
N GLU A 95 -8.61 8.65 -10.46
CA GLU A 95 -7.51 9.60 -10.27
C GLU A 95 -6.16 8.87 -10.26
N GLY A 96 -5.16 9.39 -10.98
CA GLY A 96 -3.88 8.72 -11.22
C GLY A 96 -3.91 7.61 -12.29
N GLY A 97 -5.08 7.09 -12.70
CA GLY A 97 -5.17 6.01 -13.71
C GLY A 97 -4.50 6.36 -15.05
N THR A 98 -4.70 7.58 -15.53
CA THR A 98 -4.01 8.13 -16.71
C THR A 98 -2.48 8.11 -16.56
N GLU A 99 -1.96 8.39 -15.37
CA GLU A 99 -0.51 8.43 -15.12
C GLU A 99 0.10 7.04 -15.15
N VAL A 100 -0.57 6.05 -14.53
CA VAL A 100 -0.19 4.63 -14.62
C VAL A 100 -0.19 4.17 -16.08
N ALA A 101 -1.18 4.58 -16.88
CA ALA A 101 -1.22 4.26 -18.31
C ALA A 101 -0.02 4.83 -19.07
N LEU A 102 0.35 6.09 -18.79
CA LEU A 102 1.48 6.78 -19.42
C LEU A 102 2.83 6.18 -19.00
N LEU A 103 3.00 5.78 -17.74
CA LEU A 103 4.18 5.05 -17.26
C LEU A 103 4.30 3.69 -17.95
N VAL A 104 3.22 2.91 -18.00
CA VAL A 104 3.19 1.61 -18.66
C VAL A 104 3.45 1.72 -20.17
N LEU A 105 2.91 2.74 -20.84
CA LEU A 105 3.20 3.04 -22.25
C LEU A 105 4.67 3.43 -22.47
N ARG A 106 5.28 4.19 -21.54
CA ARG A 106 6.70 4.59 -21.57
C ARG A 106 7.61 3.36 -21.45
N LEU A 107 7.37 2.49 -20.48
CA LEU A 107 8.08 1.21 -20.31
C LEU A 107 7.96 0.32 -21.56
N SER A 108 6.75 0.24 -22.13
CA SER A 108 6.45 -0.60 -23.31
C SER A 108 7.17 -0.19 -24.61
N ARG A 109 7.72 1.03 -24.68
CA ARG A 109 8.46 1.52 -25.86
C ARG A 109 9.97 1.26 -25.80
N GLY A 110 10.48 0.92 -24.62
CA GLY A 110 11.89 0.94 -24.27
C GLY A 110 12.42 2.36 -24.10
N VAL A 111 13.41 2.53 -23.22
CA VAL A 111 14.32 3.68 -23.31
C VAL A 111 15.19 3.44 -24.54
N ALA A 112 15.29 4.42 -25.44
CA ALA A 112 16.23 4.36 -26.54
C ALA A 112 17.65 4.57 -25.98
N GLY A 113 18.34 3.47 -25.68
CA GLY A 113 19.68 3.46 -25.08
C GLY A 113 19.68 3.33 -23.56
N ARG A 114 19.69 2.08 -23.08
CA ARG A 114 20.62 1.60 -22.04
C ARG A 114 20.78 0.08 -22.20
#